data_AF-A0A1C6NNQ0-F1
#
_entry.id   AF-A0A1C6NNQ0-F1
#
_cell.length_a   1.000
_cell.length_b   1.000
_cell.length_c   1.000
_cell.angle_alpha   90.00
_cell.angle_beta   90.00
_cell.angle_gamma   90.00
#
_symmetry.space_group_name_H-M   'P 1'
#
loop_
_entity.id
_entity.type
_entity.pdbx_description
1 polymer ?
#
loop_
_entity_poly.entity_id
_entity_poly.type
_entity_poly.pdbx_seq_one_letter_code
_entity_poly.pdbx_strand_id
1 'polypeptide(L)' 'MNCYDCLSRQRTTVAVAVCTRCGAGLCLDHAHVAPEIVHESAGTGVTTHSREARRFTCGVCHEAEV' A
#
# COMPACT_ATOMS: atom_id res chain seq x y z
N MET A 1 13.55 -7.51 3.66
CA MET A 1 13.60 -6.03 3.57
C MET A 1 13.14 -5.45 4.91
N ASN A 2 13.64 -4.29 5.33
CA ASN A 2 13.26 -3.65 6.59
C ASN A 2 12.25 -2.53 6.37
N CYS A 3 11.48 -2.19 7.41
CA CYS A 3 10.61 -1.03 7.38
C CYS A 3 11.41 0.26 7.29
N TYR A 4 11.10 1.09 6.30
CA TYR A 4 11.79 2.36 6.07
C TYR A 4 11.61 3.33 7.25
N ASP A 5 10.38 3.49 7.73
CA ASP A 5 10.07 4.44 8.80
C ASP A 5 10.69 4.04 10.14
N CYS A 6 10.68 2.74 10.49
CA CYS A 6 11.43 2.26 11.65
C CYS A 6 12.94 2.53 11.50
N LEU A 7 13.51 2.23 10.33
CA LEU A 7 14.94 2.39 10.10
C LEU A 7 15.37 3.86 10.18
N SER A 8 14.53 4.79 9.70
CA SER A 8 14.74 6.24 9.83
C SER A 8 14.85 6.71 11.29
N ARG A 9 14.23 5.96 12.22
CA ARG A 9 14.28 6.17 13.68
C ARG A 9 15.31 5.26 14.36
N GLN A 10 16.27 4.73 13.61
CA GLN A 10 17.32 3.82 14.09
C GLN A 10 16.76 2.53 14.75
N ARG A 11 15.56 2.09 14.34
CA ARG A 11 14.96 0.83 14.77
C ARG A 11 14.92 -0.15 13.60
N THR A 12 15.36 -1.37 13.82
CA THR A 12 15.25 -2.43 12.80
C THR A 12 13.95 -3.20 13.02
N THR A 13 13.08 -3.19 12.03
CA THR A 13 11.83 -3.97 12.03
C THR A 13 11.63 -4.56 10.65
N VAL A 14 11.21 -5.83 10.60
CA VAL A 14 10.96 -6.53 9.34
C VAL A 14 9.79 -5.86 8.60
N ALA A 15 9.97 -5.59 7.31
CA ALA A 15 8.87 -5.17 6.46
C ALA A 15 8.05 -6.40 6.04
N VAL A 16 6.72 -6.29 6.18
CA VAL A 16 5.74 -7.32 5.78
C VAL A 16 4.92 -6.90 4.56
N ALA A 17 5.03 -5.63 4.15
CA ALA A 17 4.36 -5.07 2.98
C ALA A 17 5.28 -4.04 2.29
N VAL A 18 4.86 -3.60 1.11
CA VAL A 18 5.52 -2.55 0.31
C VAL A 18 4.48 -1.49 -0.05
N CYS A 19 4.82 -0.22 0.12
CA CYS A 19 3.97 0.90 -0.30
C CYS A 19 3.80 0.87 -1.82
N THR A 20 2.57 0.77 -2.32
CA THR A 20 2.29 0.73 -3.76
C THR A 20 2.61 2.04 -4.48
N ARG A 21 2.72 3.15 -3.74
CA ARG A 21 3.01 4.48 -4.27
C ARG A 21 4.49 4.80 -4.38
N CYS A 22 5.25 4.61 -3.29
CA CYS A 22 6.66 5.02 -3.22
C CYS A 22 7.65 3.85 -3.09
N GLY A 23 7.17 2.61 -2.93
CA GLY A 23 8.03 1.43 -2.84
C GLY A 23 8.70 1.20 -1.48
N ALA A 24 8.41 2.02 -0.46
CA ALA A 24 8.97 1.82 0.89
C ALA A 24 8.51 0.48 1.49
N GLY A 25 9.43 -0.24 2.16
CA GLY A 25 9.07 -1.39 2.98
C GLY A 25 8.35 -0.96 4.26
N LEU A 26 7.29 -1.66 4.65
CA LEU A 26 6.40 -1.29 5.77
C LEU A 26 6.26 -2.45 6.76
N CYS A 27 6.42 -2.18 8.06
CA CYS A 27 5.98 -3.10 9.12
C CYS A 27 4.46 -2.95 9.34
N LEU A 28 3.89 -3.75 10.24
CA LEU A 28 2.46 -3.67 10.57
C LEU A 28 2.04 -2.30 11.10
N ASP A 29 2.89 -1.64 11.90
CA ASP A 29 2.59 -0.34 12.50
C ASP A 29 2.58 0.82 11.49
N HIS A 30 3.35 0.68 10.40
CA HIS A 30 3.52 1.73 9.38
C HIS A 30 2.76 1.44 8.08
N ALA A 31 2.03 0.33 8.02
CA ALA A 31 1.22 -0.05 6.86
C ALA A 31 -0.22 0.43 7.03
N HIS A 32 -0.67 1.29 6.12
CA HIS A 32 -2.08 1.64 5.96
C HIS A 32 -2.70 0.73 4.90
N VAL A 33 -3.86 0.15 5.22
CA VAL A 33 -4.59 -0.76 4.33
C VAL A 33 -5.89 -0.11 3.94
N ALA A 34 -6.11 0.04 2.63
CA ALA A 34 -7.36 0.52 2.07
C ALA A 34 -7.91 -0.48 1.04
N PRO A 35 -9.23 -0.59 0.87
CA PRO A 35 -9.80 -1.27 -0.28
C PRO A 35 -9.50 -0.49 -1.56
N GLU A 36 -9.26 -1.20 -2.65
CA GLU A 36 -9.04 -0.65 -3.98
C GLU A 36 -9.86 -1.41 -5.01
N ILE A 37 -10.69 -0.68 -5.76
CA ILE A 37 -11.42 -1.25 -6.89
C ILE A 37 -10.43 -1.49 -8.02
N VAL A 38 -10.29 -2.75 -8.43
CA VAL A 38 -9.45 -3.11 -9.56
C VAL A 38 -10.23 -2.87 -10.85
N HIS A 39 -9.85 -1.82 -11.57
CA HIS A 39 -10.30 -1.56 -12.92
C HIS A 39 -9.44 -2.35 -13.90
N GLU A 40 -10.01 -3.35 -14.55
CA GLU A 40 -9.42 -3.97 -15.73
C GLU A 40 -9.81 -3.14 -16.97
N SER A 41 -9.20 -3.36 -18.12
CA SER A 41 -9.61 -2.76 -19.39
C SER A 41 -10.25 -3.81 -20.29
N ALA A 42 -11.53 -4.12 -20.06
CA ALA A 42 -12.30 -5.03 -20.91
C ALA A 42 -13.10 -4.27 -21.99
N GLY A 43 -12.43 -3.78 -23.03
CA GLY A 43 -13.08 -3.28 -24.26
C GLY A 43 -14.30 -2.37 -24.04
N THR A 44 -15.47 -2.76 -24.56
CA THR A 44 -16.75 -2.01 -24.45
C THR A 44 -17.67 -2.45 -23.29
N GLY A 45 -17.19 -3.27 -22.34
CA GLY A 45 -17.98 -3.81 -21.23
C GLY A 45 -17.62 -3.22 -19.86
N VAL A 46 -18.37 -3.60 -18.81
CA VAL A 46 -18.02 -3.26 -17.41
C VAL A 46 -16.75 -4.00 -17.02
N THR A 47 -15.76 -3.25 -16.56
CA THR A 47 -14.40 -3.73 -16.35
C THR A 47 -13.96 -3.75 -14.88
N THR A 48 -14.88 -3.47 -13.95
CA THR A 48 -14.64 -3.50 -12.52
C THR A 48 -14.86 -4.90 -11.95
N HIS A 49 -13.84 -5.44 -11.31
CA HIS A 49 -13.99 -6.65 -10.50
C HIS A 49 -14.89 -6.33 -9.30
N SER A 50 -15.85 -7.20 -8.99
CA SER A 50 -16.78 -7.00 -7.87
C SER A 50 -16.12 -7.14 -6.49
N ARG A 51 -14.87 -7.63 -6.44
CA ARG A 51 -14.11 -7.81 -5.21
C ARG A 51 -13.00 -6.76 -5.13
N GLU A 52 -13.04 -5.97 -4.07
CA GLU A 52 -12.00 -4.99 -3.76
C GLU A 52 -10.67 -5.71 -3.45
N ALA A 53 -9.58 -5.23 -4.05
CA ALA A 53 -8.24 -5.61 -3.68
C ALA A 53 -7.79 -4.82 -2.43
N ARG A 54 -6.72 -5.29 -1.78
CA ARG A 54 -6.06 -4.52 -0.73
C ARG A 54 -4.95 -3.66 -1.34
N ARG A 55 -4.95 -2.37 -1.00
CA ARG A 55 -3.85 -1.45 -1.27
C ARG A 55 -3.10 -1.15 0.03
N PHE A 56 -1.78 -1.24 -0.02
CA PHE A 56 -0.90 -0.88 1.09
C PHE A 56 -0.16 0.43 0.78
N THR A 57 -0.25 1.40 1.68
CA THR A 57 0.47 2.68 1.61
C THR A 57 1.21 2.96 2.92
N CYS A 58 2.30 3.74 2.85
CA CYS A 58 2.94 4.30 4.05
C CYS A 58 2.12 5.49 4.57
N GLY A 59 2.36 5.93 5.81
CA GLY A 59 1.66 7.08 6.40
C GLY A 59 1.71 8.34 5.53
N VAL A 60 2.88 8.65 4.95
CA VAL A 60 3.05 9.83 4.08
C VAL A 60 2.19 9.76 2.82
N CYS A 61 2.20 8.61 2.12
CA CYS A 61 1.39 8.44 0.91
C CYS A 61 -0.09 8.31 1.23
N HIS A 62 -0.44 7.71 2.36
CA HIS A 62 -1.81 7.65 2.83
C HIS A 62 -2.37 9.05 3.08
N GLU A 63 -1.67 9.88 3.85
CA GLU A 63 -2.07 11.28 4.13
C GLU A 63 -2.22 12.13 2.86
N ALA A 64 -1.44 11.85 1.82
CA ALA A 64 -1.55 12.55 0.53
C ALA A 64 -2.72 12.07 -0.35
N GLU A 65 -3.35 10.93 -0.03
CA GLU A 65 -4.48 10.36 -0.78
C GLU A 65 -5.85 10.70 -0.18
N VAL A 66 -5.90 11.18 1.06
CA VAL A 66 -7.14 11.54 1.79
C VAL A 66 -7.54 13.00 1.62
#